data_AF-A0A7W1AHL9-F1
#
_entry.id   AF-A0A7W1AHL9-F1
#
_cell.length_a   1.000
_cell.length_b   1.000
_cell.length_c   1.000
_cell.angle_alpha   90.00
_cell.angle_beta   90.00
_cell.angle_gamma   90.00
#
_symmetry.space_group_name_H-M   'P 1'
#
loop_
_entity.id
_entity.type
_entity.pdbx_description
1 polymer ?
#
loop_
_entity_poly.entity_id
_entity_poly.type
_entity_poly.pdbx_seq_one_letter_code
_entity_poly.pdbx_strand_id
1 'polypeptide(L)'
;MPRDARPSSYTSRVSRRWAVFSLVFASCVDSSSVRCPDGSVCPDGTACATVDDETLCVLPDQIASCDGKLELDACGTNQRCYDGVCLAAGCGNGRVDPDEACDDKNTVPNDGCSADCLSDETCGNGVVDFVKREECDDGAVARPLSHDGCASNCTIETAVWQTVPPLALISDGAFAYDAKRDRLVLFGDVNGAQTWEWDGARWQMRLPRVSPVPRVSHAMAYDPVNEVVVMFGGRGANDTWQWDGTTWTLRTPATSPPGRSDHVMVTDARRKRIVMFGGQN
;
A
#
# COMPACT_ATOMS: atom_id res chain seq x y z
N MET A 1 -42.94 -36.82 -41.46
CA MET A 1 -43.80 -35.71 -41.92
C MET A 1 -43.12 -34.40 -41.53
N PRO A 2 -43.29 -33.29 -42.26
CA PRO A 2 -43.04 -33.09 -43.71
C PRO A 2 -42.12 -31.85 -43.92
N ARG A 3 -41.81 -31.25 -45.09
CA ARG A 3 -42.25 -31.35 -46.50
C ARG A 3 -41.02 -31.29 -47.46
N ASP A 4 -41.29 -31.64 -48.72
CA ASP A 4 -40.92 -31.01 -50.01
C ASP A 4 -40.03 -29.73 -49.99
N ALA A 5 -39.18 -29.43 -51.00
CA ALA A 5 -39.21 -29.90 -52.39
C ALA A 5 -37.85 -29.85 -53.13
N ARG A 6 -37.76 -30.58 -54.26
CA ARG A 6 -36.83 -30.38 -55.40
C ARG A 6 -37.46 -29.36 -56.39
N PRO A 7 -36.74 -28.73 -57.38
CA PRO A 7 -35.75 -29.38 -58.25
C PRO A 7 -34.54 -28.53 -58.73
N SER A 8 -33.81 -29.09 -59.69
CA SER A 8 -32.50 -28.65 -60.22
C SER A 8 -32.57 -28.04 -61.63
N SER A 9 -31.57 -27.21 -61.97
CA SER A 9 -31.09 -26.85 -63.33
C SER A 9 -32.07 -26.16 -64.28
N TYR A 10 -31.77 -24.97 -64.84
CA TYR A 10 -30.78 -24.76 -65.91
C TYR A 10 -30.61 -23.24 -66.18
N THR A 11 -29.42 -22.80 -66.62
CA THR A 11 -29.11 -21.73 -67.64
C THR A 11 -27.67 -21.22 -67.43
N SER A 12 -26.74 -21.63 -68.31
CA SER A 12 -26.20 -20.86 -69.46
C SER A 12 -25.04 -19.92 -69.10
N ARG A 13 -23.85 -20.21 -69.64
CA ARG A 13 -22.65 -19.38 -69.52
C ARG A 13 -22.84 -18.03 -70.20
N VAL A 14 -22.46 -16.95 -69.53
CA VAL A 14 -22.15 -15.66 -70.16
C VAL A 14 -20.78 -15.19 -69.68
N SER A 15 -19.80 -15.17 -70.58
CA SER A 15 -18.49 -14.59 -70.29
C SER A 15 -18.61 -13.07 -70.22
N ARG A 16 -18.28 -12.49 -69.07
CA ARG A 16 -18.09 -11.04 -68.95
C ARG A 16 -16.60 -10.73 -68.81
N ARG A 17 -16.13 -9.85 -69.70
CA ARG A 17 -14.74 -9.39 -69.78
C ARG A 17 -14.39 -8.59 -68.53
N TRP A 18 -13.15 -8.73 -68.07
CA TRP A 18 -12.59 -7.90 -67.02
C TRP A 18 -12.44 -6.47 -67.55
N ALA A 19 -13.23 -5.54 -67.04
CA ALA A 19 -13.00 -4.12 -67.18
C ALA A 19 -12.36 -3.62 -65.88
N VAL A 20 -11.03 -3.48 -65.89
CA VAL A 20 -10.31 -2.84 -64.79
C VAL A 20 -10.61 -1.35 -64.85
N PHE A 21 -11.64 -0.92 -64.13
CA PHE A 21 -11.85 0.49 -63.82
C PHE A 21 -10.79 0.90 -62.79
N SER A 22 -9.70 1.48 -63.26
CA SER A 22 -8.78 2.24 -62.41
C SER A 22 -9.48 3.49 -61.90
N LEU A 23 -10.29 3.32 -60.85
CA LEU A 23 -10.69 4.41 -59.97
C LEU A 23 -9.42 4.93 -59.30
N VAL A 24 -8.84 5.97 -59.89
CA VAL A 24 -7.93 6.85 -59.17
C VAL A 24 -8.79 7.53 -58.11
N PHE A 25 -8.80 6.96 -56.90
CA PHE A 25 -9.21 7.68 -55.71
C PHE A 25 -8.19 8.79 -55.51
N ALA A 26 -8.45 9.94 -56.13
CA ALA A 26 -7.89 11.20 -55.71
C ALA A 26 -8.45 11.45 -54.31
N SER A 27 -7.70 11.02 -53.29
CA SER A 27 -7.94 11.43 -51.92
C SER A 27 -7.84 12.96 -51.89
N CYS A 28 -8.96 13.61 -51.59
CA CYS A 28 -8.98 15.03 -51.29
C CYS A 28 -8.24 15.26 -49.97
N VAL A 29 -6.92 15.30 -50.04
CA VAL A 29 -6.10 15.97 -49.04
C VAL A 29 -6.38 17.45 -49.21
N ASP A 30 -7.12 18.02 -48.28
CA ASP A 30 -7.44 19.44 -48.33
C ASP A 30 -6.14 20.26 -48.31
N SER A 31 -6.10 21.34 -49.09
CA SER A 31 -4.84 21.95 -49.53
C SER A 31 -4.02 22.64 -48.42
N SER A 32 -4.53 22.63 -47.19
CA SER A 32 -3.94 23.22 -46.00
C SER A 32 -3.77 22.25 -44.81
N SER A 33 -3.89 20.93 -45.03
CA SER A 33 -3.56 19.94 -43.98
C SER A 33 -2.05 19.90 -43.65
N VAL A 34 -1.68 19.83 -42.38
CA VAL A 34 -0.29 19.73 -41.92
C VAL A 34 0.13 18.26 -41.83
N ARG A 35 1.32 17.90 -42.35
CA ARG A 35 1.90 16.55 -42.19
C ARG A 35 2.87 16.52 -41.02
N CYS A 36 2.72 15.53 -40.16
CA CYS A 36 3.57 15.34 -38.99
C CYS A 36 4.75 14.38 -39.28
N PRO A 37 5.81 14.37 -38.44
CA PRO A 37 7.00 13.55 -38.65
C PRO A 37 6.75 12.03 -38.66
N ASP A 38 5.72 11.57 -37.95
CA ASP A 38 5.26 10.18 -37.88
C ASP A 38 4.43 9.75 -39.11
N GLY A 39 4.08 10.68 -39.99
CA GLY A 39 3.22 10.46 -41.16
C GLY A 39 1.74 10.68 -40.91
N SER A 40 1.32 11.07 -39.70
CA SER A 40 -0.04 11.54 -39.42
C SER A 40 -0.31 12.89 -40.11
N VAL A 41 -1.59 13.24 -40.24
CA VAL A 41 -2.05 14.42 -40.96
C VAL A 41 -3.06 15.17 -40.09
N CYS A 42 -2.70 16.40 -39.72
CA CYS A 42 -3.52 17.28 -38.91
C CYS A 42 -4.36 18.26 -39.76
N PRO A 43 -5.54 18.67 -39.29
CA PRO A 43 -6.36 19.69 -39.95
C PRO A 43 -5.65 21.03 -40.11
N ASP A 44 -6.15 21.87 -41.01
CA ASP A 44 -5.71 23.26 -41.14
C ASP A 44 -5.88 24.03 -39.82
N GLY A 45 -4.99 24.99 -39.57
CA GLY A 45 -4.95 25.78 -38.33
C GLY A 45 -4.45 25.04 -37.09
N THR A 46 -4.07 23.76 -37.20
CA THR A 46 -3.44 22.99 -36.11
C THR A 46 -1.96 22.71 -36.38
N ALA A 47 -1.19 22.46 -35.33
CA ALA A 47 0.21 22.06 -35.38
C ALA A 47 0.37 20.62 -34.87
N CYS A 48 1.42 19.94 -35.32
CA CYS A 48 1.83 18.66 -34.78
C CYS A 48 2.65 18.89 -33.50
N ALA A 49 2.25 18.28 -32.40
CA ALA A 49 3.06 18.16 -31.19
C ALA A 49 3.23 16.67 -30.83
N THR A 50 4.32 16.33 -30.15
CA THR A 50 4.53 15.01 -29.56
C THR A 50 4.44 15.18 -28.05
N VAL A 51 3.55 14.42 -27.41
CA VAL A 51 3.30 14.46 -25.97
C VAL A 51 3.20 13.02 -25.48
N ASP A 52 3.99 12.62 -24.49
CA ASP A 52 4.08 11.25 -23.98
C ASP A 52 4.34 10.20 -25.09
N ASP A 53 5.25 10.50 -26.01
CA ASP A 53 5.55 9.72 -27.23
C ASP A 53 4.38 9.57 -28.25
N GLU A 54 3.19 10.14 -28.00
CA GLU A 54 2.06 10.17 -28.94
C GLU A 54 2.02 11.48 -29.75
N THR A 55 1.71 11.40 -31.05
CA THR A 55 1.56 12.61 -31.91
C THR A 55 0.13 13.13 -31.85
N LEU A 56 -0.04 14.39 -31.43
CA LEU A 56 -1.31 15.08 -31.28
C LEU A 56 -1.41 16.28 -32.23
N CYS A 57 -2.62 16.51 -32.75
CA CYS A 57 -2.97 17.71 -33.49
C CYS A 57 -3.49 18.77 -32.52
N VAL A 58 -2.71 19.82 -32.28
CA VAL A 58 -2.96 20.83 -31.24
C VAL A 58 -3.13 22.23 -31.84
N LEU A 59 -3.87 23.09 -31.16
CA LEU A 59 -3.98 24.50 -31.57
C LEU A 59 -2.69 25.27 -31.20
N PRO A 60 -2.23 26.24 -32.02
CA PRO A 60 -1.07 27.07 -31.69
C PRO A 60 -1.15 27.74 -30.31
N ASP A 61 -2.35 28.15 -29.89
CA ASP A 61 -2.59 28.75 -28.57
C ASP A 61 -2.30 27.79 -27.41
N GLN A 62 -2.44 26.46 -27.60
CA GLN A 62 -2.10 25.47 -26.57
C GLN A 62 -0.59 25.37 -26.36
N ILE A 63 0.20 25.51 -27.42
CA ILE A 63 1.66 25.56 -27.34
C ILE A 63 2.08 26.88 -26.68
N ALA A 64 1.58 28.01 -27.19
CA ALA A 64 1.90 29.35 -26.66
C ALA A 64 1.51 29.53 -25.18
N SER A 65 0.49 28.82 -24.68
CA SER A 65 0.09 28.83 -23.26
C SER A 65 1.11 28.18 -22.32
N CYS A 66 2.09 27.44 -22.86
CA CYS A 66 3.17 26.76 -22.17
C CYS A 66 4.57 27.29 -22.52
N ASP A 67 4.69 28.30 -23.38
CA ASP A 67 5.98 28.93 -23.70
C ASP A 67 6.66 29.48 -22.43
N GLY A 68 7.82 28.91 -22.08
CA GLY A 68 8.59 29.29 -20.91
C GLY A 68 8.07 28.75 -19.57
N LYS A 69 7.10 27.82 -19.58
CA LYS A 69 6.65 27.06 -18.41
C LYS A 69 7.35 25.72 -18.30
N LEU A 70 7.29 25.12 -17.11
CA LEU A 70 7.79 23.78 -16.85
C LEU A 70 6.68 22.73 -17.01
N GLU A 71 7.09 21.47 -16.98
CA GLU A 71 6.20 20.31 -16.95
C GLU A 71 5.25 20.39 -15.73
N LEU A 72 3.97 20.08 -15.95
CA LEU A 72 2.86 20.17 -14.99
C LEU A 72 2.49 21.59 -14.47
N ASP A 73 3.14 22.66 -14.96
CA ASP A 73 2.75 24.04 -14.63
C ASP A 73 1.34 24.37 -15.16
N ALA A 74 0.60 25.21 -14.41
CA ALA A 74 -0.74 25.62 -14.79
C ALA A 74 -0.75 26.49 -16.07
N CYS A 75 -1.55 26.09 -17.05
CA CYS A 75 -1.70 26.79 -18.33
C CYS A 75 -3.10 27.32 -18.60
N GLY A 76 -4.09 26.90 -17.82
CA GLY A 76 -5.46 27.39 -17.88
C GLY A 76 -6.28 26.94 -16.67
N THR A 77 -7.60 26.95 -16.78
CA THR A 77 -8.51 26.40 -15.75
C THR A 77 -8.59 24.89 -15.91
N ASN A 78 -8.14 24.12 -14.92
CA ASN A 78 -7.98 22.65 -15.00
C ASN A 78 -7.14 22.22 -16.22
N GLN A 79 -6.04 22.93 -16.49
CA GLN A 79 -5.12 22.63 -17.58
C GLN A 79 -3.68 22.79 -17.13
N ARG A 80 -2.83 21.85 -17.53
CA ARG A 80 -1.39 21.80 -17.23
C ARG A 80 -0.57 21.63 -18.52
N CYS A 81 0.70 21.99 -18.45
CA CYS A 81 1.66 21.79 -19.53
C CYS A 81 2.22 20.36 -19.51
N TYR A 82 2.15 19.68 -20.66
CA TYR A 82 2.82 18.40 -20.90
C TYR A 82 3.61 18.48 -22.20
N ASP A 83 4.92 18.22 -22.17
CA ASP A 83 5.84 18.36 -23.31
C ASP A 83 5.73 19.71 -24.05
N GLY A 84 5.41 20.79 -23.30
CA GLY A 84 5.22 22.13 -23.84
C GLY A 84 3.84 22.40 -24.48
N VAL A 85 2.85 21.52 -24.28
CA VAL A 85 1.47 21.68 -24.75
C VAL A 85 0.51 21.83 -23.56
N CYS A 86 -0.37 22.83 -23.63
CA CYS A 86 -1.45 23.00 -22.66
C CYS A 86 -2.61 22.02 -22.93
N LEU A 87 -2.77 21.01 -22.07
CA LEU A 87 -3.84 20.01 -22.13
C LEU A 87 -4.71 20.05 -20.86
N ALA A 88 -5.88 19.41 -20.92
CA ALA A 88 -6.77 19.29 -19.77
C ALA A 88 -6.17 18.35 -18.71
N ALA A 89 -6.06 18.84 -17.49
CA ALA A 89 -5.64 18.08 -16.32
C ALA A 89 -6.87 17.48 -15.62
N GLY A 90 -6.75 16.27 -15.11
CA GLY A 90 -7.79 15.56 -14.38
C GLY A 90 -8.19 14.19 -14.94
N CYS A 91 -8.65 13.36 -14.00
CA CYS A 91 -8.92 11.94 -14.11
C CYS A 91 -9.54 11.45 -15.43
N GLY A 92 -8.90 10.43 -15.99
CA GLY A 92 -9.24 9.76 -17.23
C GLY A 92 -8.65 10.43 -18.49
N ASN A 93 -7.65 11.31 -18.35
CA ASN A 93 -6.99 11.97 -19.47
C ASN A 93 -5.80 11.15 -20.04
N GLY A 94 -5.41 10.06 -19.36
CA GLY A 94 -4.29 9.19 -19.70
C GLY A 94 -2.94 9.56 -19.11
N ARG A 95 -2.90 10.47 -18.11
CA ARG A 95 -1.70 10.99 -17.45
C ARG A 95 -1.97 11.09 -15.96
N VAL A 96 -1.05 10.64 -15.13
CA VAL A 96 -1.17 10.80 -13.68
C VAL A 96 -0.77 12.24 -13.31
N ASP A 97 -1.76 13.07 -12.98
CA ASP A 97 -1.52 14.45 -12.56
C ASP A 97 -1.00 14.55 -11.11
N PRO A 98 -0.40 15.70 -10.67
CA PRO A 98 0.15 15.86 -9.32
C PRO A 98 -0.79 15.60 -8.14
N ASP A 99 -2.10 15.62 -8.39
CA ASP A 99 -3.16 15.47 -7.40
C ASP A 99 -3.82 14.06 -7.49
N GLU A 100 -3.26 13.15 -8.29
CA GLU A 100 -3.81 11.83 -8.62
C GLU A 100 -2.86 10.69 -8.21
N ALA A 101 -3.42 9.55 -7.82
CA ALA A 101 -2.69 8.32 -7.52
C ALA A 101 -2.50 7.42 -8.76
N CYS A 102 -3.42 7.51 -9.72
CA CYS A 102 -3.47 6.72 -10.95
C CYS A 102 -4.22 7.47 -12.05
N ASP A 103 -4.13 6.99 -13.30
CA ASP A 103 -5.05 7.33 -14.39
C ASP A 103 -5.07 6.13 -15.36
N ASP A 104 -6.26 5.65 -15.73
CA ASP A 104 -6.46 4.52 -16.64
C ASP A 104 -7.17 4.89 -17.96
N LYS A 105 -7.08 6.16 -18.34
CA LYS A 105 -7.70 6.79 -19.52
C LYS A 105 -9.23 6.88 -19.47
N ASN A 106 -9.85 6.65 -18.31
CA ASN A 106 -11.28 6.78 -18.14
C ASN A 106 -11.71 7.13 -16.70
N THR A 107 -13.02 7.15 -16.43
CA THR A 107 -13.59 7.47 -15.10
C THR A 107 -14.66 6.45 -14.68
N VAL A 108 -14.58 5.23 -15.21
CA VAL A 108 -15.29 4.07 -14.66
C VAL A 108 -14.52 3.66 -13.39
N PRO A 109 -15.20 3.23 -12.32
CA PRO A 109 -14.54 2.59 -11.20
C PRO A 109 -14.58 1.07 -11.36
N ASN A 110 -13.70 0.39 -10.63
CA ASN A 110 -13.48 -1.05 -10.55
C ASN A 110 -12.64 -1.69 -11.68
N ASP A 111 -11.98 -0.91 -12.54
CA ASP A 111 -11.07 -1.36 -13.61
C ASP A 111 -9.57 -1.15 -13.34
N GLY A 112 -9.21 -0.51 -12.22
CA GLY A 112 -7.81 -0.34 -11.79
C GLY A 112 -7.43 1.09 -11.41
N CYS A 113 -8.31 2.06 -11.65
CA CYS A 113 -8.25 3.38 -11.06
C CYS A 113 -9.64 3.77 -10.53
N SER A 114 -9.67 4.55 -9.46
CA SER A 114 -10.90 5.11 -8.92
C SER A 114 -11.46 6.19 -9.86
N ALA A 115 -12.77 6.40 -9.87
CA ALA A 115 -13.43 7.36 -10.76
C ALA A 115 -13.09 8.85 -10.49
N ASP A 116 -12.38 9.14 -9.39
CA ASP A 116 -11.78 10.43 -9.06
C ASP A 116 -10.24 10.41 -9.04
N CYS A 117 -9.64 9.29 -9.45
CA CYS A 117 -8.20 9.05 -9.55
C CYS A 117 -7.41 9.24 -8.24
N LEU A 118 -8.07 9.23 -7.08
CA LEU A 118 -7.43 9.38 -5.76
C LEU A 118 -6.86 8.06 -5.21
N SER A 119 -7.18 6.95 -5.84
CA SER A 119 -6.82 5.57 -5.45
C SER A 119 -6.63 4.67 -6.68
N ASP A 120 -5.61 3.82 -6.68
CA ASP A 120 -5.39 2.70 -7.63
C ASP A 120 -6.23 1.44 -7.30
N GLU A 121 -7.27 1.64 -6.49
CA GLU A 121 -8.24 0.64 -6.05
C GLU A 121 -7.62 -0.64 -5.46
N THR A 122 -6.51 -0.47 -4.74
CA THR A 122 -5.68 -1.54 -4.20
C THR A 122 -5.50 -1.39 -2.68
N CYS A 123 -6.13 -2.30 -1.94
CA CYS A 123 -5.92 -2.54 -0.51
C CYS A 123 -4.46 -2.32 -0.05
N GLY A 124 -4.27 -1.40 0.89
CA GLY A 124 -2.97 -0.98 1.41
C GLY A 124 -2.40 0.28 0.73
N ASN A 125 -3.20 1.05 -0.01
CA ASN A 125 -2.75 2.29 -0.67
C ASN A 125 -2.97 3.56 0.19
N GLY A 126 -3.66 3.45 1.33
CA GLY A 126 -3.99 4.59 2.21
C GLY A 126 -5.40 5.15 2.04
N VAL A 127 -6.21 4.58 1.15
CA VAL A 127 -7.59 4.97 0.82
C VAL A 127 -8.50 3.76 0.98
N VAL A 128 -9.74 3.95 1.46
CA VAL A 128 -10.71 2.85 1.61
C VAL A 128 -11.62 2.79 0.38
N ASP A 129 -11.43 1.79 -0.48
CA ASP A 129 -12.19 1.68 -1.72
C ASP A 129 -13.52 0.94 -1.57
N PHE A 130 -14.55 1.71 -1.21
CA PHE A 130 -15.92 1.20 -1.07
C PHE A 130 -16.46 0.49 -2.33
N VAL A 131 -15.98 0.83 -3.53
CA VAL A 131 -16.40 0.16 -4.78
C VAL A 131 -15.77 -1.23 -4.90
N LYS A 132 -14.53 -1.43 -4.45
CA LYS A 132 -13.88 -2.74 -4.29
C LYS A 132 -14.43 -3.55 -3.11
N ARG A 133 -15.22 -2.90 -2.24
CA ARG A 133 -15.79 -3.43 -0.98
C ARG A 133 -14.76 -3.62 0.12
N GLU A 134 -13.80 -2.72 0.18
CA GLU A 134 -12.90 -2.62 1.31
C GLU A 134 -13.68 -2.12 2.54
N GLU A 135 -13.49 -2.79 3.68
CA GLU A 135 -14.10 -2.43 4.96
C GLU A 135 -13.16 -1.54 5.80
N CYS A 136 -11.87 -1.61 5.49
CA CYS A 136 -10.75 -0.85 6.03
C CYS A 136 -9.63 -0.82 4.97
N ASP A 137 -8.60 -0.02 5.17
CA ASP A 137 -7.37 -0.04 4.39
C ASP A 137 -6.22 -0.53 5.29
N ASP A 138 -5.38 -1.44 4.78
CA ASP A 138 -4.24 -2.04 5.51
C ASP A 138 -3.03 -1.08 5.60
N GLY A 139 -3.17 0.13 5.07
CA GLY A 139 -2.17 1.19 5.09
C GLY A 139 -1.02 0.96 4.12
N ALA A 140 -0.40 2.07 3.69
CA ALA A 140 0.83 2.07 2.87
C ALA A 140 2.10 1.59 3.62
N VAL A 141 1.96 0.66 4.57
CA VAL A 141 3.09 -0.05 5.17
C VAL A 141 3.63 -1.06 4.16
N ALA A 142 4.96 -1.14 4.03
CA ALA A 142 5.63 -1.96 3.02
C ALA A 142 5.49 -3.50 3.21
N ARG A 143 4.57 -3.93 4.07
CA ARG A 143 4.12 -5.29 4.32
C ARG A 143 2.65 -5.22 4.74
N PRO A 144 1.75 -5.94 4.06
CA PRO A 144 0.40 -6.15 4.56
C PRO A 144 0.47 -6.86 5.94
N LEU A 145 -0.22 -6.35 6.95
CA LEU A 145 -0.02 -6.74 8.37
C LEU A 145 -1.34 -7.11 9.06
N SER A 146 -1.86 -8.29 8.72
CA SER A 146 -2.91 -8.91 9.55
C SER A 146 -2.54 -8.93 11.04
N HIS A 147 -3.55 -8.65 11.86
CA HIS A 147 -3.61 -8.45 13.31
C HIS A 147 -3.26 -7.04 13.81
N ASP A 148 -3.33 -6.01 12.96
CA ASP A 148 -3.18 -4.60 13.36
C ASP A 148 -4.53 -3.83 13.49
N GLY A 149 -5.63 -4.41 12.99
CA GLY A 149 -6.94 -3.78 12.90
C GLY A 149 -7.56 -3.85 11.49
N CYS A 150 -6.72 -3.93 10.46
CA CYS A 150 -7.14 -4.30 9.10
C CYS A 150 -6.42 -5.57 8.66
N ALA A 151 -7.10 -6.44 7.91
CA ALA A 151 -6.45 -7.61 7.35
C ALA A 151 -5.84 -7.26 5.99
N SER A 152 -4.82 -8.02 5.57
CA SER A 152 -4.16 -7.91 4.26
C SER A 152 -5.04 -8.20 3.02
N ASN A 153 -6.36 -8.28 3.21
CA ASN A 153 -7.40 -8.39 2.20
C ASN A 153 -8.50 -7.32 2.40
N CYS A 154 -8.22 -6.28 3.18
CA CYS A 154 -9.09 -5.14 3.49
C CYS A 154 -10.47 -5.50 4.06
N THR A 155 -10.51 -6.56 4.87
CA THR A 155 -11.66 -6.89 5.74
C THR A 155 -11.36 -6.51 7.19
N ILE A 156 -12.37 -6.05 7.93
CA ILE A 156 -12.20 -5.65 9.33
C ILE A 156 -11.83 -6.86 10.18
N GLU A 157 -10.75 -6.72 10.95
CA GLU A 157 -10.29 -7.80 11.80
C GLU A 157 -11.15 -7.95 13.04
N THR A 158 -12.00 -8.97 13.01
CA THR A 158 -12.79 -9.34 14.19
C THR A 158 -11.88 -10.03 15.20
N ALA A 159 -11.67 -9.40 16.36
CA ALA A 159 -10.91 -9.99 17.45
C ALA A 159 -11.54 -11.30 17.97
N VAL A 160 -10.97 -12.44 17.59
CA VAL A 160 -11.38 -13.77 18.07
C VAL A 160 -10.45 -14.24 19.19
N TRP A 161 -11.04 -14.71 20.29
CA TRP A 161 -10.28 -15.36 21.36
C TRP A 161 -9.73 -16.71 20.89
N GLN A 162 -8.44 -16.75 20.57
CA GLN A 162 -7.74 -17.99 20.23
C GLN A 162 -6.87 -18.48 21.39
N THR A 163 -7.07 -19.73 21.77
CA THR A 163 -6.23 -20.44 22.72
C THR A 163 -4.97 -20.96 22.02
N VAL A 164 -3.81 -20.34 22.27
CA VAL A 164 -2.54 -20.65 21.58
C VAL A 164 -1.63 -21.58 22.41
N PRO A 165 -1.29 -22.80 21.93
CA PRO A 165 -0.35 -23.69 22.61
C PRO A 165 1.11 -23.26 22.41
N PRO A 166 2.04 -23.59 23.34
CA PRO A 166 1.85 -24.47 24.50
C PRO A 166 1.32 -23.73 25.76
N LEU A 167 0.10 -24.08 26.18
CA LEU A 167 -0.62 -23.48 27.32
C LEU A 167 -0.09 -23.90 28.71
N ALA A 168 1.08 -24.55 28.77
CA ALA A 168 1.47 -25.40 29.90
C ALA A 168 2.73 -24.93 30.65
N LEU A 169 3.30 -23.78 30.29
CA LEU A 169 4.68 -23.45 30.68
C LEU A 169 4.83 -22.30 31.69
N ILE A 170 3.86 -21.39 31.83
CA ILE A 170 4.09 -20.10 32.50
C ILE A 170 2.86 -19.67 33.30
N SER A 171 2.94 -19.73 34.64
CA SER A 171 1.86 -19.25 35.54
C SER A 171 2.06 -17.82 36.05
N ASP A 172 3.30 -17.31 36.07
CA ASP A 172 3.68 -16.04 36.71
C ASP A 172 4.68 -15.21 35.87
N GLY A 173 4.62 -15.36 34.55
CA GLY A 173 5.43 -14.59 33.60
C GLY A 173 4.80 -13.25 33.23
N ALA A 174 5.63 -12.27 32.90
CA ALA A 174 5.20 -10.98 32.36
C ALA A 174 5.47 -10.93 30.84
N PHE A 175 4.61 -10.24 30.10
CA PHE A 175 4.78 -10.05 28.66
C PHE A 175 4.68 -8.57 28.27
N ALA A 176 5.27 -8.23 27.12
CA ALA A 176 5.09 -6.95 26.44
C ALA A 176 5.14 -7.15 24.91
N TYR A 177 4.43 -6.31 24.17
CA TYR A 177 4.48 -6.32 22.71
C TYR A 177 5.64 -5.48 22.19
N ASP A 178 6.51 -6.09 21.41
CA ASP A 178 7.66 -5.49 20.75
C ASP A 178 7.24 -4.96 19.37
N ALA A 179 6.79 -3.71 19.33
CA ALA A 179 6.21 -3.07 18.16
C ALA A 179 7.19 -2.78 17.01
N LYS A 180 8.49 -3.07 17.17
CA LYS A 180 9.47 -3.01 16.06
C LYS A 180 9.60 -4.35 15.33
N ARG A 181 9.37 -5.44 16.06
CA ARG A 181 9.66 -6.82 15.61
C ARG A 181 8.38 -7.62 15.34
N ASP A 182 7.23 -7.05 15.66
CA ASP A 182 5.91 -7.65 15.68
C ASP A 182 5.89 -8.96 16.50
N ARG A 183 6.41 -8.88 17.73
CA ARG A 183 6.53 -10.03 18.64
C ARG A 183 5.92 -9.76 20.00
N LEU A 184 5.18 -10.72 20.54
CA LEU A 184 4.90 -10.74 21.97
C LEU A 184 6.11 -11.35 22.69
N VAL A 185 6.81 -10.57 23.50
CA VAL A 185 7.95 -11.04 24.30
C VAL A 185 7.44 -11.39 25.70
N LEU A 186 7.61 -12.64 26.11
CA LEU A 186 7.18 -13.20 27.38
C LEU A 186 8.41 -13.68 28.16
N PHE A 187 8.48 -13.35 29.45
CA PHE A 187 9.55 -13.82 30.33
C PHE A 187 9.02 -14.30 31.69
N GLY A 188 9.52 -15.46 32.11
CA GLY A 188 9.26 -16.06 33.42
C GLY A 188 8.64 -17.46 33.31
N ASP A 189 8.81 -18.26 34.35
CA ASP A 189 8.25 -19.59 34.59
C ASP A 189 8.50 -19.88 36.09
N VAL A 190 7.60 -20.61 36.76
CA VAL A 190 7.81 -21.07 38.14
C VAL A 190 9.03 -21.98 38.29
N ASN A 191 9.51 -22.56 37.19
CA ASN A 191 10.72 -23.40 37.12
C ASN A 191 11.92 -22.72 36.41
N GLY A 192 11.83 -21.48 35.92
CA GLY A 192 12.95 -20.91 35.15
C GLY A 192 12.85 -19.48 34.60
N ALA A 193 13.98 -19.01 34.07
CA ALA A 193 14.16 -17.72 33.39
C ALA A 193 14.01 -17.87 31.87
N GLN A 194 12.88 -18.43 31.43
CA GLN A 194 12.65 -18.67 30.00
C GLN A 194 12.23 -17.38 29.31
N THR A 195 12.80 -17.11 28.14
CA THR A 195 12.34 -16.05 27.22
C THR A 195 11.60 -16.71 26.06
N TRP A 196 10.40 -16.25 25.78
CA TRP A 196 9.54 -16.76 24.72
C TRP A 196 9.08 -15.61 23.82
N GLU A 197 9.04 -15.84 22.51
CA GLU A 197 8.48 -14.90 21.54
C GLU A 197 7.33 -15.55 20.78
N TRP A 198 6.23 -14.82 20.60
CA TRP A 198 5.13 -15.16 19.70
C TRP A 198 5.25 -14.32 18.42
N ASP A 199 5.15 -14.96 17.25
CA ASP A 199 5.26 -14.30 15.94
C ASP A 199 3.92 -14.03 15.23
N GLY A 200 2.80 -14.17 15.96
CA GLY A 200 1.46 -14.15 15.38
C GLY A 200 0.89 -15.56 15.16
N ALA A 201 1.74 -16.58 14.97
CA ALA A 201 1.32 -17.95 14.65
C ALA A 201 1.93 -19.04 15.55
N ARG A 202 3.12 -18.83 16.12
CA ARG A 202 3.88 -19.83 16.90
C ARG A 202 4.68 -19.21 18.04
N TRP A 203 4.73 -19.93 19.15
CA TRP A 203 5.63 -19.63 20.28
C TRP A 203 7.00 -20.23 20.00
N GLN A 204 8.05 -19.42 20.14
CA GLN A 204 9.44 -19.84 19.99
C GLN A 204 10.25 -19.49 21.24
N MET A 205 10.88 -20.50 21.84
CA MET A 205 11.80 -20.29 22.96
C MET A 205 13.07 -19.60 22.47
N ARG A 206 13.50 -18.54 23.17
CA ARG A 206 14.79 -17.88 22.99
C ARG A 206 15.74 -18.37 24.08
N LEU A 207 16.97 -18.72 23.66
CA LEU A 207 18.04 -19.17 24.54
C LEU A 207 19.22 -18.16 24.48
N PRO A 208 19.04 -16.92 24.97
CA PRO A 208 20.08 -15.91 24.92
C PRO A 208 21.24 -16.27 25.88
N ARG A 209 22.47 -15.92 25.50
CA ARG A 209 23.67 -16.15 26.33
C ARG A 209 23.61 -15.39 27.67
N VAL A 210 22.90 -14.27 27.70
CA VAL A 210 22.65 -13.46 28.90
C VAL A 210 21.13 -13.36 29.08
N SER A 211 20.66 -13.61 30.30
CA SER A 211 19.25 -13.64 30.68
C SER A 211 19.12 -13.15 32.14
N PRO A 212 18.02 -12.49 32.54
CA PRO A 212 17.73 -12.22 33.94
C PRO A 212 17.65 -13.53 34.74
N VAL A 213 17.91 -13.47 36.05
CA VAL A 213 17.65 -14.61 36.95
C VAL A 213 16.14 -14.91 37.03
N PRO A 214 15.74 -16.18 37.30
CA PRO A 214 14.34 -16.55 37.46
C PRO A 214 13.65 -15.69 38.53
N ARG A 215 12.46 -15.19 38.20
CA ARG A 215 11.71 -14.23 39.01
C ARG A 215 10.23 -14.28 38.65
N VAL A 216 9.42 -13.78 39.57
CA VAL A 216 7.97 -13.62 39.45
C VAL A 216 7.57 -12.21 39.89
N SER A 217 6.37 -11.79 39.51
CA SER A 217 5.80 -10.47 39.85
C SER A 217 6.65 -9.27 39.38
N HIS A 218 7.48 -9.46 38.36
CA HIS A 218 8.13 -8.39 37.58
C HIS A 218 7.15 -7.79 36.56
N ALA A 219 7.45 -6.60 36.06
CA ALA A 219 6.68 -5.98 34.98
C ALA A 219 7.56 -5.77 33.73
N MET A 220 6.91 -5.72 32.57
CA MET A 220 7.53 -5.48 31.28
C MET A 220 6.74 -4.43 30.48
N ALA A 221 7.44 -3.59 29.73
CA ALA A 221 6.84 -2.62 28.79
C ALA A 221 7.81 -2.30 27.64
N TYR A 222 7.28 -1.89 26.49
CA TYR A 222 8.10 -1.53 25.33
C TYR A 222 8.58 -0.08 25.41
N ASP A 223 9.86 0.15 25.10
CA ASP A 223 10.46 1.49 24.98
C ASP A 223 10.48 1.91 23.51
N PRO A 224 9.62 2.85 23.08
CA PRO A 224 9.54 3.30 21.68
C PRO A 224 10.63 4.31 21.30
N VAL A 225 11.55 4.65 22.22
CA VAL A 225 12.74 5.48 21.92
C VAL A 225 13.95 4.60 21.63
N ASN A 226 14.14 3.56 22.44
CA ASN A 226 15.28 2.63 22.31
C ASN A 226 14.95 1.34 21.54
N GLU A 227 13.67 1.13 21.19
CA GLU A 227 13.17 -0.01 20.42
C GLU A 227 13.48 -1.38 21.05
N VAL A 228 13.30 -1.44 22.37
CA VAL A 228 13.60 -2.60 23.23
C VAL A 228 12.44 -2.85 24.19
N VAL A 229 12.24 -4.10 24.60
CA VAL A 229 11.37 -4.40 25.74
C VAL A 229 12.17 -4.22 27.03
N VAL A 230 11.63 -3.43 27.96
CA VAL A 230 12.20 -3.15 29.27
C VAL A 230 11.50 -4.00 30.32
N MET A 231 12.27 -4.63 31.20
CA MET A 231 11.79 -5.30 32.41
C MET A 231 12.34 -4.62 33.65
N PHE A 232 11.53 -4.53 34.70
CA PHE A 232 11.96 -4.06 36.01
C PHE A 232 11.49 -4.96 37.15
N GLY A 233 12.31 -5.05 38.19
CA GLY A 233 11.93 -5.58 39.50
C GLY A 233 11.49 -7.05 39.48
N GLY A 234 10.46 -7.34 40.26
CA GLY A 234 10.10 -8.69 40.69
C GLY A 234 10.51 -8.94 42.15
N ARG A 235 10.09 -10.07 42.70
CA ARG A 235 10.27 -10.37 44.13
C ARG A 235 11.75 -10.39 44.54
N GLY A 236 12.17 -9.40 45.34
CA GLY A 236 13.56 -9.25 45.81
C GLY A 236 14.52 -8.62 44.79
N ALA A 237 14.02 -8.00 43.71
CA ALA A 237 14.81 -7.47 42.62
C ALA A 237 14.56 -5.97 42.37
N ASN A 238 15.62 -5.23 41.99
CA ASN A 238 15.62 -3.79 41.69
C ASN A 238 16.43 -3.43 40.43
N ASP A 239 16.77 -4.45 39.64
CA ASP A 239 17.52 -4.37 38.39
C ASP A 239 16.59 -4.05 37.21
N THR A 240 17.16 -3.38 36.21
CA THR A 240 16.49 -3.06 34.94
C THR A 240 17.14 -3.87 33.83
N TRP A 241 16.34 -4.60 33.06
CA TRP A 241 16.81 -5.38 31.93
C TRP A 241 16.19 -4.87 30.62
N GLN A 242 16.93 -4.97 29.53
CA GLN A 242 16.46 -4.64 28.18
C GLN A 242 16.64 -5.82 27.23
N TRP A 243 15.61 -6.14 26.46
CA TRP A 243 15.60 -7.16 25.40
C TRP A 243 15.63 -6.49 24.03
N ASP A 244 16.57 -6.91 23.17
CA ASP A 244 16.76 -6.36 21.82
C ASP A 244 16.32 -7.31 20.68
N GLY A 245 15.56 -8.36 20.99
CA GLY A 245 15.21 -9.44 20.05
C GLY A 245 16.26 -10.55 19.96
N THR A 246 17.44 -10.39 20.58
CA THR A 246 18.53 -11.37 20.53
C THR A 246 19.12 -11.69 21.90
N THR A 247 19.24 -10.70 22.79
CA THR A 247 19.86 -10.88 24.11
C THR A 247 19.28 -9.93 25.16
N TRP A 248 19.40 -10.32 26.43
CA TRP A 248 19.07 -9.45 27.55
C TRP A 248 20.32 -8.70 28.03
N THR A 249 20.21 -7.38 28.16
CA THR A 249 21.27 -6.54 28.73
C THR A 249 20.83 -5.91 30.04
N LEU A 250 21.60 -6.14 31.11
CA LEU A 250 21.44 -5.47 32.40
C LEU A 250 21.79 -3.98 32.25
N ARG A 251 20.93 -3.10 32.76
CA ARG A 251 21.15 -1.65 32.80
C ARG A 251 21.33 -1.19 34.24
N THR A 252 22.30 -0.30 34.44
CA THR A 252 22.68 0.28 35.73
C THR A 252 22.49 1.80 35.70
N PRO A 253 21.26 2.32 35.62
CA PRO A 253 21.00 3.75 35.63
C PRO A 253 21.42 4.38 36.96
N ALA A 254 21.92 5.61 36.91
CA ALA A 254 22.36 6.35 38.11
C ALA A 254 21.22 6.61 39.12
N THR A 255 19.97 6.55 38.68
CA THR A 255 18.78 6.56 39.52
C THR A 255 17.91 5.37 39.14
N SER A 256 17.68 4.46 40.07
CA SER A 256 16.76 3.33 39.93
C SER A 256 15.74 3.36 41.08
N PRO A 257 14.48 2.97 40.86
CA PRO A 257 13.53 2.79 41.95
C PRO A 257 14.01 1.71 42.95
N PRO A 258 13.55 1.74 44.21
CA PRO A 258 13.66 0.59 45.10
C PRO A 258 13.00 -0.64 44.46
N GLY A 259 13.58 -1.80 44.76
CA GLY A 259 13.06 -3.10 44.29
C GLY A 259 11.63 -3.32 44.72
N ARG A 260 10.85 -3.92 43.83
CA ARG A 260 9.40 -4.09 44.03
C ARG A 260 8.83 -5.22 43.18
N SER A 261 7.80 -5.88 43.72
CA SER A 261 6.93 -6.84 43.02
C SER A 261 5.55 -6.25 42.77
N ASP A 262 4.76 -6.88 41.90
CA ASP A 262 3.32 -6.63 41.71
C ASP A 262 2.98 -5.17 41.31
N HIS A 263 3.95 -4.53 40.65
CA HIS A 263 3.84 -3.21 40.05
C HIS A 263 3.40 -3.34 38.59
N VAL A 264 2.91 -2.25 38.02
CA VAL A 264 2.53 -2.19 36.60
C VAL A 264 3.44 -1.22 35.87
N MET A 265 3.89 -1.61 34.67
CA MET A 265 4.58 -0.74 33.71
C MET A 265 3.72 -0.59 32.46
N VAL A 266 3.61 0.63 31.94
CA VAL A 266 2.88 0.94 30.70
C VAL A 266 3.63 1.95 29.85
N THR A 267 3.48 1.85 28.53
CA THR A 267 4.09 2.76 27.57
C THR A 267 3.14 3.91 27.21
N ASP A 268 3.49 5.15 27.56
CA ASP A 268 2.89 6.35 26.96
C ASP A 268 3.52 6.57 25.59
N ALA A 269 2.89 6.01 24.55
CA ALA A 269 3.36 6.11 23.17
C ALA A 269 3.42 7.56 22.67
N ARG A 270 2.45 8.41 23.05
CA ARG A 270 2.40 9.83 22.63
C ARG A 270 3.55 10.65 23.23
N ARG A 271 3.96 10.35 24.46
CA ARG A 271 5.08 11.03 25.16
C ARG A 271 6.39 10.24 25.14
N LYS A 272 6.44 9.14 24.39
CA LYS A 272 7.56 8.21 24.22
C LYS A 272 8.27 7.85 25.53
N ARG A 273 7.50 7.44 26.55
CA ARG A 273 8.02 7.14 27.90
C ARG A 273 7.30 5.94 28.53
N ILE A 274 8.02 5.19 29.37
CA ILE A 274 7.43 4.17 30.23
C ILE A 274 7.06 4.80 31.57
N VAL A 275 5.86 4.51 32.06
CA VAL A 275 5.35 4.90 33.38
C VAL A 275 5.20 3.64 34.23
N MET A 276 5.64 3.72 35.48
CA MET A 276 5.52 2.64 36.46
C MET A 276 4.70 3.09 37.67
N PHE A 277 3.80 2.25 38.17
CA PHE A 277 2.99 2.56 39.35
C PHE A 277 2.76 1.33 40.25
N GLY A 278 2.55 1.59 41.55
CA GLY A 278 2.19 0.58 42.54
C GLY A 278 3.33 -0.37 42.93
N GLY A 279 2.94 -1.59 43.29
CA GLY A 279 3.79 -2.66 43.80
C GLY A 279 4.07 -2.61 45.30
N GLN A 280 4.70 -3.68 45.79
CA GLN A 280 5.17 -3.87 47.16
C GLN A 280 6.70 -4.01 47.16
N ASN A 281 7.38 -3.59 48.23
CA ASN A 281 8.84 -3.71 48.39
C ASN A 281 9.18 -4.96 49.23
#